data_AF-A0A530LBM3-F1
#
_entry.id   AF-A0A530LBM3-F1
#
_cell.length_a   1.000
_cell.length_b   1.000
_cell.length_c   1.000
_cell.angle_alpha   90.00
_cell.angle_beta   90.00
_cell.angle_gamma   90.00
#
_symmetry.space_group_name_H-M   'P 1'
#
loop_
_entity.id
_entity.type
_entity.pdbx_description
1 polymer ?
#
loop_
_entity_poly.entity_id
_entity_poly.type
_entity_poly.pdbx_seq_one_letter_code
_entity_poly.pdbx_strand_id
1 'polypeptide(L)'
;VSQMVDRVLAVEEGTRLFILAPMVRGRKGEYRKELLELQKKGFQRVKVDGVFYEIADVPALDKKYKHDIDVVVDRIVVRGDLATRLADSIETALKLADGLAVAEFADKPLDASQTGEDSVSKSKNETHERMLFSEKFACPVSGFTIPEIEPRLFSFNNPFGACPTCDGLGSQRAIDASLVVPDENVSLRAGAVSPWAKSTSPY
;
A
#
# COMPACT_ATOMS: atom_id res chain seq x y z
N VAL A 1 -16.50 -2.22 7.83
CA VAL A 1 -17.02 -0.86 8.14
C VAL A 1 -17.33 -0.68 9.62
N SER A 2 -18.17 -1.51 10.27
CA SER A 2 -18.54 -1.34 11.70
C SER A 2 -17.34 -1.05 12.62
N GLN A 3 -16.30 -1.89 12.58
CA GLN A 3 -15.10 -1.71 13.41
C GLN A 3 -14.34 -0.39 13.15
N MET A 4 -14.42 0.15 11.92
CA MET A 4 -13.82 1.44 11.57
C MET A 4 -14.62 2.59 12.21
N VAL A 5 -15.94 2.49 12.18
CA VAL A 5 -16.86 3.42 12.84
C VAL A 5 -16.62 3.42 14.35
N ASP A 6 -16.57 2.24 14.97
CA ASP A 6 -16.35 2.08 16.41
C ASP A 6 -15.01 2.73 16.83
N ARG A 7 -13.96 2.56 16.03
CA ARG A 7 -12.65 3.15 16.29
C ARG A 7 -12.65 4.68 16.21
N VAL A 8 -13.40 5.26 15.27
CA VAL A 8 -13.55 6.73 15.17
C VAL A 8 -14.41 7.27 16.32
N LEU A 9 -15.47 6.55 16.72
CA LEU A 9 -16.32 6.93 17.86
C LEU A 9 -15.62 6.81 19.22
N ALA A 10 -14.55 6.00 19.32
CA ALA A 10 -13.74 5.88 20.52
C ALA A 10 -12.82 7.09 20.78
N VAL A 11 -12.74 8.03 19.84
CA VAL A 11 -12.01 9.29 20.02
C VAL A 11 -12.82 10.24 20.91
N GLU A 12 -12.14 11.20 21.56
CA GLU A 12 -12.77 12.18 22.44
C GLU A 12 -13.93 12.93 21.76
N GLU A 13 -15.05 13.07 22.47
CA GLU A 13 -16.22 13.81 22.00
C GLU A 13 -15.88 15.27 21.70
N GLY A 14 -16.46 15.81 20.63
CA GLY A 14 -16.13 17.16 20.15
C GLY A 14 -14.92 17.21 19.21
N THR A 15 -14.17 16.11 19.03
CA THR A 15 -13.06 16.05 18.06
C THR A 15 -13.57 16.27 16.65
N ARG A 16 -12.88 17.15 15.90
CA ARG A 16 -13.17 17.45 14.50
C ARG A 16 -12.32 16.57 13.59
N LEU A 17 -12.98 15.82 12.70
CA LEU A 17 -12.32 14.93 11.76
C LEU A 17 -12.75 15.22 10.31
N PHE A 18 -11.80 15.07 9.40
CA PHE A 18 -12.07 14.97 7.96
C PHE A 18 -12.08 13.50 7.57
N ILE A 19 -13.18 13.03 6.96
CA ILE A 19 -13.22 11.73 6.31
C ILE A 19 -12.75 11.91 4.88
N LEU A 20 -11.64 11.27 4.55
CA LEU A 20 -10.90 11.44 3.32
C LEU A 20 -10.81 10.11 2.56
N ALA A 21 -10.89 10.19 1.22
CA ALA A 21 -10.64 9.07 0.32
C ALA A 21 -9.31 9.31 -0.43
N PRO A 22 -8.22 8.59 -0.11
CA PRO A 22 -6.91 8.82 -0.71
C PRO A 22 -6.80 8.20 -2.12
N MET A 23 -7.39 8.86 -3.13
CA MET A 23 -7.51 8.33 -4.49
C MET A 23 -6.18 8.25 -5.24
N VAL A 24 -5.31 9.26 -5.06
CA VAL A 24 -4.00 9.32 -5.74
C VAL A 24 -2.91 9.41 -4.69
N ARG A 25 -1.90 8.55 -4.83
CA ARG A 25 -0.85 8.43 -3.82
C ARG A 25 0.53 8.25 -4.44
N GLY A 26 1.37 9.27 -4.36
CA GLY A 26 2.75 9.24 -4.86
C GLY A 26 2.86 8.93 -6.36
N ARG A 27 1.83 9.25 -7.15
CA ARG A 27 1.77 8.95 -8.59
C ARG A 27 1.95 10.21 -9.42
N LYS A 28 2.57 10.06 -10.58
CA LYS A 28 2.80 11.16 -11.53
C LYS A 28 1.58 11.35 -12.43
N GLY A 29 1.13 12.58 -12.62
CA GLY A 29 -0.01 12.89 -13.46
C GLY A 29 -0.58 14.29 -13.24
N GLU A 30 -1.42 14.75 -14.17
CA GLU A 30 -2.10 16.06 -14.07
C GLU A 30 -3.51 15.98 -13.44
N TYR A 31 -4.09 14.77 -13.38
CA TYR A 31 -5.37 14.41 -12.74
C TYR A 31 -6.61 15.27 -13.08
N ARG A 32 -6.58 16.04 -14.18
CA ARG A 32 -7.68 16.93 -14.58
C ARG A 32 -9.00 16.21 -14.85
N LYS A 33 -8.94 15.02 -15.46
CA LYS A 33 -10.14 14.25 -15.80
C LYS A 33 -10.79 13.70 -14.52
N GLU A 34 -9.97 13.18 -13.63
CA GLU A 34 -10.35 12.61 -12.34
C GLU A 34 -10.99 13.68 -11.45
N LEU A 35 -10.41 14.88 -11.39
CA LEU A 35 -11.00 16.02 -10.66
C LEU A 35 -12.36 16.45 -11.25
N LEU A 36 -12.50 16.50 -12.57
CA LEU A 36 -13.78 16.80 -13.22
C LEU A 36 -14.83 15.71 -12.96
N GLU A 37 -14.45 14.44 -12.93
CA GLU A 37 -15.36 13.34 -12.57
C GLU A 37 -15.83 13.43 -11.13
N LEU A 38 -14.95 13.80 -10.20
CA LEU A 38 -15.34 14.06 -8.81
C LEU A 38 -16.34 15.21 -8.69
N GLN A 39 -16.12 16.30 -9.43
CA GLN A 39 -17.04 17.42 -9.45
C GLN A 39 -18.42 17.01 -9.98
N LYS A 40 -18.46 16.19 -11.05
CA LYS A 40 -19.72 15.63 -11.58
C LYS A 40 -20.43 14.71 -10.59
N LYS A 41 -19.68 14.00 -9.74
CA LYS A 41 -20.22 13.18 -8.65
C LYS A 41 -20.66 14.01 -7.43
N GLY A 42 -20.48 15.33 -7.46
CA GLY A 42 -20.94 16.24 -6.41
C GLY A 42 -19.92 16.53 -5.31
N PHE A 43 -18.69 16.02 -5.40
CA PHE A 43 -17.63 16.40 -4.47
C PHE A 43 -17.19 17.83 -4.73
N GLN A 44 -16.88 18.56 -3.66
CA GLN A 44 -16.52 19.98 -3.74
C GLN A 44 -15.08 20.25 -3.33
N ARG A 45 -14.50 19.44 -2.44
CA ARG A 45 -13.20 19.70 -1.81
C ARG A 45 -12.27 18.51 -1.93
N VAL A 46 -10.99 18.82 -2.12
CA VAL A 46 -9.89 17.86 -2.19
C VAL A 46 -8.70 18.40 -1.40
N LYS A 47 -7.86 17.51 -0.89
CA LYS A 47 -6.54 17.83 -0.36
C LYS A 47 -5.50 17.37 -1.36
N VAL A 48 -4.71 18.30 -1.86
CA VAL A 48 -3.70 18.07 -2.89
C VAL A 48 -2.37 18.53 -2.35
N ASP A 49 -1.40 17.62 -2.30
CA ASP A 49 -0.04 17.86 -1.79
C ASP A 49 0.00 18.64 -0.45
N GLY A 50 -0.87 18.25 0.49
CA GLY A 50 -0.95 18.82 1.83
C GLY A 50 -1.93 19.99 1.98
N VAL A 51 -2.43 20.56 0.89
CA VAL A 51 -3.26 21.77 0.90
C VAL A 51 -4.70 21.46 0.49
N PHE A 52 -5.67 22.00 1.22
CA PHE A 52 -7.09 21.86 0.87
C PHE A 52 -7.50 22.88 -0.19
N TYR A 53 -8.13 22.41 -1.26
CA TYR A 53 -8.70 23.20 -2.33
C TYR A 53 -10.18 22.87 -2.54
N GLU A 54 -10.93 23.84 -3.05
CA GLU A 54 -12.15 23.51 -3.80
C GLU A 54 -11.73 22.92 -5.15
N ILE A 55 -12.46 21.93 -5.66
CA ILE A 55 -12.08 21.22 -6.89
C ILE A 55 -11.95 22.19 -8.08
N ALA A 56 -12.76 23.25 -8.10
CA ALA A 56 -12.70 24.30 -9.14
C ALA A 56 -11.41 25.14 -9.08
N ASP A 57 -10.80 25.27 -7.90
CA ASP A 57 -9.64 26.12 -7.64
C ASP A 57 -8.33 25.33 -7.57
N VAL A 58 -8.35 24.02 -7.87
CA VAL A 58 -7.14 23.20 -7.87
C VAL A 58 -6.19 23.71 -8.97
N PRO A 59 -4.94 24.06 -8.62
CA PRO A 59 -3.96 24.50 -9.60
C PRO A 59 -3.62 23.37 -10.59
N ALA A 60 -3.15 23.73 -11.78
CA ALA A 60 -2.72 22.75 -12.76
C ALA A 60 -1.52 21.94 -12.23
N LEU A 61 -1.72 20.64 -12.04
CA LEU A 61 -0.68 19.71 -11.59
C LEU A 61 0.27 19.35 -12.74
N ASP A 62 1.57 19.27 -12.44
CA ASP A 62 2.60 18.94 -13.43
C ASP A 62 2.78 17.42 -13.52
N LYS A 63 2.49 16.88 -14.70
CA LYS A 63 2.63 15.45 -15.04
C LYS A 63 3.99 14.83 -14.72
N LYS A 64 5.06 15.61 -14.56
CA LYS A 64 6.42 15.12 -14.27
C LYS A 64 6.63 14.77 -12.80
N TYR A 65 5.85 15.38 -11.91
CA TYR A 65 6.00 15.23 -10.46
C TYR A 65 4.95 14.29 -9.87
N LYS A 66 5.29 13.72 -8.72
CA LYS A 66 4.37 12.87 -7.96
C LYS A 66 3.44 13.75 -7.13
N HIS A 67 2.17 13.39 -7.14
CA HIS A 67 1.12 14.08 -6.39
C HIS A 67 0.37 13.11 -5.48
N ASP A 68 -0.16 13.65 -4.39
CA ASP A 68 -1.10 12.99 -3.50
C ASP A 68 -2.44 13.74 -3.53
N ILE A 69 -3.55 13.04 -3.74
CA ILE A 69 -4.90 13.62 -3.82
C ILE A 69 -5.85 12.81 -2.93
N ASP A 70 -6.30 13.45 -1.85
CA ASP A 70 -7.32 12.92 -0.95
C ASP A 70 -8.63 13.68 -1.20
N VAL A 71 -9.73 12.98 -1.47
CA VAL A 71 -11.06 13.60 -1.64
C VAL A 71 -11.69 13.79 -0.27
N VAL A 72 -12.22 14.98 0.00
CA VAL A 72 -12.97 15.24 1.24
C VAL A 72 -14.38 14.70 1.07
N VAL A 73 -14.69 13.61 1.76
CA VAL A 73 -16.01 12.96 1.70
C VAL A 73 -16.95 13.57 2.73
N ASP A 74 -16.49 13.72 3.98
CA ASP A 74 -17.28 14.34 5.03
C ASP A 74 -16.43 15.12 6.03
N ARG A 75 -17.07 16.05 6.73
CA ARG A 75 -16.53 16.84 7.84
C ARG A 75 -17.42 16.59 9.05
N ILE A 76 -16.85 15.95 10.06
CA ILE A 76 -17.60 15.47 11.21
C ILE A 76 -17.04 16.02 12.51
N VAL A 77 -17.91 16.04 13.52
CA VAL A 77 -17.56 16.27 14.91
C VAL A 77 -18.01 15.05 15.68
N VAL A 78 -17.11 14.37 16.38
CA VAL A 78 -17.42 13.14 17.11
C VAL A 78 -18.48 13.42 18.18
N ARG A 79 -19.61 12.72 18.09
CA ARG A 79 -20.79 12.80 18.98
C ARG A 79 -21.49 11.44 19.01
N GLY A 80 -22.29 11.17 20.04
CA GLY A 80 -22.94 9.86 20.25
C GLY A 80 -23.94 9.42 19.17
N ASP A 81 -24.51 10.34 18.39
CA ASP A 81 -25.52 10.08 17.35
C ASP A 81 -24.95 9.99 15.92
N LEU A 82 -23.63 10.01 15.78
CA LEU A 82 -22.97 10.10 14.47
C LEU A 82 -22.82 8.75 13.73
N ALA A 83 -23.05 7.62 14.39
CA ALA A 83 -22.67 6.29 13.90
C ALA A 83 -23.15 5.99 12.47
N THR A 84 -24.42 6.24 12.14
CA THR A 84 -24.99 5.96 10.80
C THR A 84 -24.37 6.84 9.72
N ARG A 85 -24.28 8.15 9.96
CA ARG A 85 -23.66 9.09 9.01
C ARG A 85 -22.18 8.78 8.78
N LEU A 86 -21.48 8.41 9.84
CA LEU A 86 -20.07 8.03 9.78
C LEU A 86 -19.88 6.75 8.97
N ALA A 87 -20.75 5.75 9.13
CA ALA A 87 -20.73 4.52 8.34
C ALA A 87 -20.89 4.83 6.84
N ASP A 88 -21.89 5.63 6.47
CA ASP A 88 -22.14 6.03 5.08
C ASP A 88 -20.95 6.79 4.47
N SER A 89 -20.33 7.65 5.27
CA SER A 89 -19.16 8.44 4.87
C SER A 89 -17.93 7.56 4.66
N ILE A 90 -17.68 6.60 5.56
CA ILE A 90 -16.58 5.64 5.45
C ILE A 90 -16.81 4.73 4.24
N GLU A 91 -18.02 4.21 4.01
CA GLU A 91 -18.32 3.43 2.82
C GLU A 91 -18.07 4.20 1.52
N THR A 92 -18.48 5.46 1.48
CA THR A 92 -18.25 6.33 0.33
C THR A 92 -16.75 6.51 0.10
N ALA A 93 -15.97 6.74 1.17
CA ALA A 93 -14.52 6.87 1.06
C ALA A 93 -13.85 5.59 0.55
N LEU A 94 -14.21 4.43 1.10
CA LEU A 94 -13.70 3.13 0.67
C LEU A 94 -13.98 2.88 -0.82
N LYS A 95 -15.20 3.14 -1.29
CA LYS A 95 -15.59 2.97 -2.70
C LYS A 95 -14.80 3.88 -3.65
N LEU A 96 -14.41 5.07 -3.22
CA LEU A 96 -13.66 6.03 -4.04
C LEU A 96 -12.16 5.70 -4.12
N ALA A 97 -11.57 5.15 -3.06
CA ALA A 97 -10.14 4.93 -2.94
C ALA A 97 -9.76 3.43 -2.85
N ASP A 98 -10.48 2.59 -3.60
CA ASP A 98 -10.24 1.15 -3.75
C ASP A 98 -10.07 0.38 -2.43
N GLY A 99 -10.93 0.69 -1.46
CA GLY A 99 -10.96 0.05 -0.16
C GLY A 99 -10.05 0.69 0.89
N LEU A 100 -9.67 1.94 0.70
CA LEU A 100 -8.98 2.77 1.69
C LEU A 100 -9.84 3.95 2.14
N ALA A 101 -9.77 4.26 3.43
CA ALA A 101 -10.38 5.46 4.00
C ALA A 101 -9.44 6.05 5.05
N VAL A 102 -9.48 7.36 5.21
CA VAL A 102 -8.65 8.08 6.17
C VAL A 102 -9.53 9.01 7.00
N ALA A 103 -9.39 8.96 8.32
CA ALA A 103 -9.92 9.97 9.22
C ALA A 103 -8.76 10.84 9.70
N GLU A 104 -8.70 12.09 9.24
CA GLU A 104 -7.68 13.07 9.60
C GLU A 104 -8.18 14.02 10.69
N PHE A 105 -7.36 14.25 11.71
CA PHE A 105 -7.65 15.20 12.77
C PHE A 105 -7.50 16.64 12.27
N ALA A 106 -8.52 17.47 12.47
CA ALA A 106 -8.49 18.86 12.02
C ALA A 106 -7.55 19.75 12.84
N ASP A 107 -7.31 19.40 14.11
CA ASP A 107 -6.65 20.26 15.11
C ASP A 107 -5.32 19.72 15.61
N LYS A 108 -4.81 18.64 15.02
CA LYS A 108 -3.56 17.99 15.43
C LYS A 108 -2.55 17.96 14.28
N PRO A 109 -1.87 19.08 14.00
CA PRO A 109 -0.81 19.11 12.99
C PRO A 109 0.35 18.21 13.42
N LEU A 110 0.98 17.56 12.44
CA LEU A 110 2.20 16.79 12.66
C LEU A 110 3.42 17.72 12.63
N ASP A 111 4.48 17.35 13.35
CA ASP A 111 5.73 18.10 13.33
C ASP A 111 6.43 18.02 11.96
N ALA A 112 7.25 19.01 11.65
CA ALA A 112 8.05 19.06 10.41
C ALA A 112 9.00 17.85 10.24
N SER A 113 9.35 17.16 11.34
CA SER A 113 10.16 15.93 11.31
C SER A 113 9.38 14.69 10.90
N GLN A 114 8.05 14.72 10.99
CA GLN A 114 7.13 13.65 10.61
C GLN A 114 6.45 13.90 9.27
N THR A 115 6.62 15.09 8.70
CA THR A 115 6.02 15.53 7.45
C THR A 115 7.13 15.74 6.40
N GLY A 116 7.37 14.76 5.53
CA GLY A 116 8.42 14.84 4.52
C GLY A 116 8.58 13.56 3.69
N GLU A 117 9.32 13.63 2.58
CA GLU A 117 9.59 12.46 1.71
C GLU A 117 10.30 11.30 2.45
N ASP A 118 10.94 11.60 3.58
CA ASP A 118 11.68 10.67 4.45
C ASP A 118 10.85 10.08 5.60
N SER A 119 9.58 10.48 5.77
CA SER A 119 8.73 9.86 6.79
C SER A 119 8.33 8.44 6.35
N VAL A 120 8.10 7.54 7.32
CA VAL A 120 7.74 6.12 7.08
C VAL A 120 6.49 6.01 6.19
N SER A 121 5.68 7.07 6.13
CA SER A 121 4.49 7.17 5.30
C SER A 121 4.66 8.25 4.22
N LYS A 122 4.89 7.79 2.99
CA LYS A 122 5.38 8.57 1.83
C LYS A 122 4.42 9.64 1.26
N SER A 123 3.30 9.95 1.91
CA SER A 123 2.26 10.84 1.34
C SER A 123 2.46 12.28 1.77
N LYS A 124 2.53 13.19 0.79
CA LYS A 124 2.58 14.65 0.99
C LYS A 124 1.34 15.20 1.68
N ASN A 125 0.24 14.44 1.67
CA ASN A 125 -0.99 14.86 2.32
C ASN A 125 -0.94 14.70 3.84
N GLU A 126 0.01 13.95 4.42
CA GLU A 126 0.13 13.75 5.86
C GLU A 126 0.64 14.99 6.58
N THR A 127 -0.25 15.96 6.81
CA THR A 127 0.05 17.19 7.55
C THR A 127 -0.49 17.19 8.97
N HIS A 128 -1.43 16.30 9.28
CA HIS A 128 -2.08 16.16 10.58
C HIS A 128 -2.10 14.69 10.99
N GLU A 129 -2.38 14.39 12.26
CA GLU A 129 -2.57 13.03 12.73
C GLU A 129 -3.70 12.35 11.93
N ARG A 130 -3.54 11.07 11.57
CA ARG A 130 -4.50 10.33 10.74
C ARG A 130 -4.73 8.93 11.27
N MET A 131 -5.97 8.48 11.22
CA MET A 131 -6.34 7.08 11.31
C MET A 131 -6.61 6.57 9.89
N LEU A 132 -5.81 5.61 9.43
CA LEU A 132 -6.01 4.99 8.14
C LEU A 132 -6.70 3.63 8.31
N PHE A 133 -7.68 3.40 7.44
CA PHE A 133 -8.50 2.19 7.39
C PHE A 133 -8.35 1.53 6.03
N SER A 134 -8.35 0.19 6.02
CA SER A 134 -8.48 -0.60 4.79
C SER A 134 -9.52 -1.68 4.98
N GLU A 135 -10.40 -1.87 4.00
CA GLU A 135 -11.34 -3.00 3.96
C GLU A 135 -10.70 -4.25 3.33
N LYS A 136 -9.58 -4.09 2.64
CA LYS A 136 -8.75 -5.17 2.10
C LYS A 136 -7.62 -5.44 3.09
N PHE A 137 -7.03 -6.64 3.09
CA PHE A 137 -5.76 -6.88 3.79
C PHE A 137 -4.60 -6.23 3.00
N ALA A 138 -4.70 -4.93 2.74
CA ALA A 138 -3.75 -4.17 1.95
C ALA A 138 -2.80 -3.40 2.87
N CYS A 139 -1.50 -3.57 2.66
CA CYS A 139 -0.52 -2.65 3.21
C CYS A 139 -0.78 -1.26 2.62
N PRO A 140 -1.11 -0.28 3.47
CA PRO A 140 -1.48 1.04 2.98
C PRO A 140 -0.28 1.78 2.41
N VAL A 141 0.97 1.45 2.75
CA VAL A 141 2.13 2.21 2.24
C VAL A 141 2.58 1.72 0.86
N SER A 142 2.53 0.42 0.62
CA SER A 142 3.02 -0.21 -0.61
C SER A 142 1.93 -0.60 -1.61
N GLY A 143 0.66 -0.58 -1.19
CA GLY A 143 -0.45 -1.12 -1.98
C GLY A 143 -0.42 -2.65 -2.11
N PHE A 144 0.47 -3.33 -1.36
CA PHE A 144 0.55 -4.78 -1.34
C PHE A 144 -0.71 -5.35 -0.70
N THR A 145 -1.54 -6.02 -1.48
CA THR A 145 -2.73 -6.70 -0.99
C THR A 145 -2.40 -8.14 -0.64
N ILE A 146 -2.78 -8.55 0.56
CA ILE A 146 -2.81 -9.94 0.97
C ILE A 146 -4.25 -10.43 0.71
N PRO A 147 -4.43 -11.64 0.17
CA PRO A 147 -5.73 -12.30 0.21
C PRO A 147 -6.18 -12.51 1.67
N GLU A 148 -7.46 -12.81 1.88
CA GLU A 148 -7.97 -13.11 3.21
C GLU A 148 -7.14 -14.23 3.88
N ILE A 149 -6.80 -14.02 5.17
CA ILE A 149 -5.91 -14.92 5.90
C ILE A 149 -6.65 -16.23 6.17
N GLU A 150 -6.43 -17.21 5.30
CA GLU A 150 -6.98 -18.55 5.42
C GLU A 150 -5.89 -19.57 5.74
N PRO A 151 -6.19 -20.66 6.46
CA PRO A 151 -5.21 -21.70 6.81
C PRO A 151 -4.44 -22.26 5.61
N ARG A 152 -5.05 -22.27 4.41
CA ARG A 152 -4.42 -22.76 3.17
C ARG A 152 -3.24 -21.92 2.69
N LEU A 153 -3.20 -20.63 3.02
CA LEU A 153 -2.07 -19.75 2.67
C LEU A 153 -0.79 -20.10 3.42
N PHE A 154 -0.92 -20.80 4.55
CA PHE A 154 0.21 -21.25 5.36
C PHE A 154 0.59 -22.71 5.09
N SER A 155 -0.11 -23.40 4.19
CA SER A 155 0.19 -24.77 3.83
C SER A 155 1.15 -24.79 2.64
N PHE A 156 2.37 -25.26 2.87
CA PHE A 156 3.35 -25.52 1.81
C PHE A 156 2.91 -26.67 0.88
N ASN A 157 1.97 -27.51 1.31
CA ASN A 157 1.36 -28.56 0.48
C ASN A 157 0.22 -28.03 -0.40
N ASN A 158 -0.13 -26.75 -0.29
CA ASN A 158 -1.18 -26.13 -1.08
C ASN A 158 -0.56 -25.11 -2.06
N PRO A 159 -0.90 -25.13 -3.36
CA PRO A 159 -0.38 -24.17 -4.33
C PRO A 159 -0.55 -22.70 -3.94
N PHE A 160 -1.56 -22.37 -3.14
CA PHE A 160 -1.79 -21.01 -2.64
C PHE A 160 -0.80 -20.56 -1.56
N GLY A 161 -0.20 -21.49 -0.81
CA GLY A 161 0.81 -21.22 0.23
C GLY A 161 2.22 -21.68 -0.13
N ALA A 162 2.36 -22.45 -1.20
CA ALA A 162 3.64 -22.96 -1.68
C ALA A 162 4.49 -21.84 -2.30
N CYS A 163 5.79 -21.83 -2.00
CA CYS A 163 6.73 -20.94 -2.68
C CYS A 163 6.79 -21.32 -4.17
N PRO A 164 6.57 -20.38 -5.12
CA PRO A 164 6.53 -20.70 -6.55
C PRO A 164 7.88 -21.15 -7.11
N THR A 165 8.98 -20.87 -6.39
CA THR A 165 10.33 -21.22 -6.82
C THR A 165 10.67 -22.67 -6.49
N CYS A 166 10.30 -23.16 -5.30
CA CYS A 166 10.59 -24.53 -4.86
C CYS A 166 9.36 -25.42 -4.72
N ASP A 167 8.19 -24.95 -5.17
CA ASP A 167 6.90 -25.64 -5.09
C ASP A 167 6.58 -26.15 -3.68
N GLY A 168 6.91 -25.34 -2.66
CA GLY A 168 6.69 -25.68 -1.25
C GLY A 168 7.68 -26.70 -0.67
N LEU A 169 8.66 -27.21 -1.43
CA LEU A 169 9.65 -28.18 -0.94
C LEU A 169 10.69 -27.60 0.02
N GLY A 170 10.87 -26.27 0.02
CA GLY A 170 11.88 -25.58 0.84
C GLY A 170 13.34 -25.86 0.46
N SER A 171 13.56 -26.65 -0.59
CA SER A 171 14.88 -27.00 -1.11
C SER A 171 14.85 -27.12 -2.63
N GLN A 172 16.00 -26.90 -3.27
CA GLN A 172 16.20 -27.11 -4.70
C GLN A 172 17.48 -27.90 -4.92
N ARG A 173 17.48 -28.74 -5.97
CA ARG A 173 18.71 -29.42 -6.40
C ARG A 173 19.49 -28.46 -7.29
N ALA A 174 20.69 -28.11 -6.86
CA ALA A 174 21.65 -27.36 -7.63
C ALA A 174 22.92 -28.21 -7.83
N ILE A 175 23.70 -27.88 -8.85
CA ILE A 175 25.03 -28.47 -9.04
C ILE A 175 25.96 -27.80 -8.04
N ASP A 176 26.58 -28.61 -7.19
CA ASP A 176 27.60 -28.14 -6.27
C ASP A 176 28.96 -28.10 -6.98
N ALA A 177 29.58 -26.93 -7.08
CA ALA A 177 30.87 -26.75 -7.71
C ALA A 177 31.97 -27.61 -7.04
N SER A 178 31.91 -27.78 -5.71
CA SER A 178 32.87 -28.59 -4.95
C SER A 178 32.78 -30.08 -5.29
N LEU A 179 31.62 -30.56 -5.72
CA LEU A 179 31.47 -31.94 -6.20
C LEU A 179 31.92 -32.10 -7.66
N VAL A 180 31.91 -31.02 -8.45
CA VAL A 180 32.38 -31.02 -9.84
C VAL A 180 33.91 -31.01 -9.91
N VAL A 181 34.57 -30.21 -9.05
CA VAL A 181 36.02 -30.14 -8.91
C VAL A 181 36.40 -30.42 -7.44
N PRO A 182 36.52 -31.70 -7.05
CA PRO A 182 36.80 -32.07 -5.65
C PRO A 182 38.19 -31.64 -5.17
N ASP A 183 39.15 -31.55 -6.10
CA ASP A 183 40.52 -31.12 -5.82
C ASP A 183 40.94 -30.07 -6.86
N GLU A 184 41.03 -28.83 -6.43
CA GLU A 184 41.40 -27.68 -7.26
C GLU A 184 42.89 -27.69 -7.67
N ASN A 185 43.72 -28.53 -7.04
CA ASN A 185 45.15 -28.63 -7.33
C ASN A 185 45.49 -29.63 -8.45
N VAL A 186 44.49 -30.39 -8.91
CA VAL A 186 44.66 -31.33 -10.02
C VAL A 186 44.58 -30.57 -11.34
N SER A 187 45.51 -30.86 -12.26
CA SER A 187 45.46 -30.25 -13.59
C SER A 187 44.26 -30.77 -14.40
N LEU A 188 43.74 -29.97 -15.34
CA LEU A 188 42.63 -30.38 -16.21
C LEU A 188 42.92 -31.69 -16.96
N ARG A 189 44.15 -31.89 -17.43
CA ARG A 189 44.59 -33.12 -18.12
C ARG A 189 44.57 -34.35 -17.22
N ALA A 190 44.73 -34.16 -15.91
CA ALA A 190 44.71 -35.23 -14.91
C ALA A 190 43.31 -35.52 -14.38
N GLY A 191 42.26 -34.94 -14.96
CA GLY A 191 40.87 -35.25 -14.62
C GLY A 191 40.32 -34.44 -13.44
N ALA A 192 40.72 -33.16 -13.31
CA ALA A 192 40.22 -32.26 -12.25
C ALA A 192 38.68 -32.14 -12.24
N VAL A 193 38.04 -32.18 -13.42
CA VAL A 193 36.59 -32.16 -13.56
C VAL A 193 36.05 -33.59 -13.46
N SER A 194 35.57 -33.96 -12.28
CA SER A 194 35.17 -35.33 -11.93
C SER A 194 34.12 -35.95 -12.89
N PRO A 195 33.04 -35.23 -13.29
CA PRO A 195 32.06 -35.77 -14.24
C PRO A 195 32.63 -36.08 -15.64
N TRP A 196 33.73 -35.43 -16.04
CA TRP A 196 34.33 -35.60 -17.37
C TRP A 196 35.54 -36.54 -17.38
N ALA A 197 36.16 -36.76 -16.21
CA ALA A 197 37.40 -37.52 -16.07
C ALA A 197 37.29 -39.00 -16.48
N LYS A 198 36.08 -39.58 -16.53
CA LYS A 198 35.84 -41.00 -16.84
C LYS A 198 35.05 -41.24 -18.13
N SER A 199 34.81 -40.21 -18.94
CA SER A 199 34.11 -40.39 -20.22
C SER A 199 35.00 -41.18 -21.19
N THR A 200 34.50 -42.30 -21.71
CA THR A 200 35.11 -43.06 -22.82
C THR A 200 34.72 -42.52 -24.19
N SER A 201 33.84 -41.51 -24.24
CA SER A 201 33.44 -40.80 -25.45
C SER A 201 34.35 -39.57 -25.66
N PRO A 202 34.85 -39.31 -26.88
CA PRO A 202 35.61 -38.10 -27.19
C PRO A 202 34.75 -36.83 -27.28
N TYR A 203 33.43 -36.94 -27.05
CA TYR A 203 32.48 -35.85 -26.83
C TYR A 203 32.00 -35.82 -25.39
#